data_AF-A0A410P7S7-F1
#
_entry.id   AF-A0A410P7S7-F1
#
_cell.length_a   1.000
_cell.length_b   1.000
_cell.length_c   1.000
_cell.angle_alpha   90.00
_cell.angle_beta   90.00
_cell.angle_gamma   90.00
#
_symmetry.space_group_name_H-M   'P 1'
#
loop_
_entity.id
_entity.type
_entity.pdbx_description
1 polymer ?
#
loop_
_entity_poly.entity_id
_entity_poly.type
_entity_poly.pdbx_seq_one_letter_code
_entity_poly.pdbx_strand_id
1 'polypeptide(L)'
;VDVDLDTYNIDVAAAASAVTPLTKAIMPVHMAGLIADMDALGELSADTGVPLLQDAAHAHGARWQGKRVGELGTVASFSFQNGKLMTAGEGGALLLPDEETYEAAFLRHSCGRPRTDRRYMHQTAGTNMRLNELSAAVLRAQLGRLDAQITLRDQRWTLLSRLLGEIDGVVP
;
A
#
# COMPACT_ATOMS: atom_id res chain seq x y z
N VAL A 1 -12.29 0.55 15.15
CA VAL A 1 -12.38 -0.20 13.87
C VAL A 1 -12.06 -1.64 14.16
N ASP A 2 -12.69 -2.55 13.45
CA ASP A 2 -12.47 -4.00 13.54
C ASP A 2 -12.11 -4.55 12.15
N VAL A 3 -11.95 -5.87 12.03
CA VAL A 3 -11.67 -6.55 10.76
C VAL A 3 -12.77 -7.53 10.38
N ASP A 4 -12.93 -7.74 9.08
CA ASP A 4 -13.73 -8.83 8.53
C ASP A 4 -13.04 -10.17 8.86
N LEU A 5 -13.81 -11.14 9.36
CA LEU A 5 -13.25 -12.40 9.88
C LEU A 5 -12.80 -13.37 8.77
N ASP A 6 -13.28 -13.21 7.55
CA ASP A 6 -12.96 -14.08 6.43
C ASP A 6 -11.72 -13.58 5.67
N THR A 7 -11.53 -12.26 5.61
CA THR A 7 -10.46 -11.61 4.84
C THR A 7 -9.36 -11.01 5.70
N TYR A 8 -9.64 -10.77 6.98
CA TYR A 8 -8.79 -10.03 7.93
C TYR A 8 -8.45 -8.60 7.48
N ASN A 9 -9.15 -8.09 6.48
CA ASN A 9 -9.11 -6.71 6.06
C ASN A 9 -10.04 -5.87 6.96
N ILE A 10 -9.87 -4.54 6.91
CA ILE A 10 -10.72 -3.63 7.69
C ILE A 10 -12.21 -3.86 7.41
N ASP A 11 -13.02 -3.96 8.46
CA ASP A 11 -14.48 -3.97 8.35
C ASP A 11 -14.96 -2.54 8.06
N VAL A 12 -15.63 -2.36 6.93
CA VAL A 12 -16.09 -1.06 6.43
C VAL A 12 -17.21 -0.46 7.29
N ALA A 13 -18.11 -1.28 7.84
CA ALA A 13 -19.19 -0.82 8.71
C ALA A 13 -18.66 -0.38 10.08
N ALA A 14 -17.68 -1.11 10.63
CA ALA A 14 -16.96 -0.74 11.84
C ALA A 14 -16.10 0.50 11.62
N ALA A 15 -15.52 0.67 10.43
CA ALA A 15 -14.82 1.89 10.04
C ALA A 15 -15.78 3.09 9.98
N ALA A 16 -16.91 2.96 9.31
CA ALA A 16 -17.93 4.00 9.21
C ALA A 16 -18.40 4.48 10.60
N SER A 17 -18.66 3.54 11.51
CA SER A 17 -19.07 3.85 12.89
C SER A 17 -17.98 4.54 13.73
N ALA A 18 -16.70 4.40 13.34
CA ALA A 18 -15.58 5.00 14.04
C ALA A 18 -15.17 6.37 13.47
N VAL A 19 -15.75 6.81 12.35
CA VAL A 19 -15.48 8.13 11.78
C VAL A 19 -16.03 9.21 12.71
N THR A 20 -15.22 10.25 12.94
CA THR A 20 -15.56 11.41 13.78
C THR A 20 -15.10 12.69 13.07
N PRO A 21 -15.51 13.89 13.56
CA PRO A 21 -14.98 15.16 13.04
C PRO A 21 -13.45 15.32 13.15
N LEU A 22 -12.79 14.51 13.98
CA LEU A 22 -11.34 14.51 14.15
C LEU A 22 -10.62 13.56 13.18
N THR A 23 -11.33 12.65 12.51
CA THR A 23 -10.74 11.68 11.60
C THR A 23 -10.13 12.37 10.39
N LYS A 24 -8.85 12.07 10.09
CA LYS A 24 -8.08 12.71 9.00
C LYS A 24 -7.75 11.79 7.83
N ALA A 25 -7.79 10.48 8.04
CA ALA A 25 -7.61 9.48 7.00
C ALA A 25 -8.20 8.15 7.47
N ILE A 26 -8.56 7.31 6.51
CA ILE A 26 -8.85 5.87 6.71
C ILE A 26 -7.73 5.10 6.03
N MET A 27 -7.14 4.13 6.74
CA MET A 27 -5.97 3.39 6.26
C MET A 27 -6.27 1.89 6.14
N PRO A 28 -6.78 1.42 4.99
CA PRO A 28 -6.87 -0.02 4.74
C PRO A 28 -5.47 -0.62 4.58
N VAL A 29 -5.23 -1.73 5.26
CA VAL A 29 -4.10 -2.64 4.97
C VAL A 29 -4.62 -3.73 4.05
N HIS A 30 -3.90 -4.07 2.99
CA HIS A 30 -4.27 -5.18 2.11
C HIS A 30 -3.69 -6.49 2.63
N MET A 31 -4.41 -7.15 3.53
CA MET A 31 -3.89 -8.26 4.32
C MET A 31 -3.43 -9.42 3.43
N ALA A 32 -2.21 -9.91 3.68
CA ALA A 32 -1.57 -10.98 2.90
C ALA A 32 -1.58 -10.80 1.36
N GLY A 33 -1.80 -9.58 0.85
CA GLY A 33 -1.92 -9.29 -0.58
C GLY A 33 -3.35 -9.33 -1.13
N LEU A 34 -4.34 -9.72 -0.32
CA LEU A 34 -5.76 -9.56 -0.62
C LEU A 34 -6.16 -8.09 -0.42
N ILE A 35 -6.57 -7.43 -1.50
CA ILE A 35 -6.99 -6.01 -1.43
C ILE A 35 -8.29 -5.92 -0.62
N ALA A 36 -8.35 -4.94 0.28
CA ALA A 36 -9.56 -4.60 1.03
C ALA A 36 -10.68 -4.14 0.09
N ASP A 37 -11.92 -4.07 0.57
CA ASP A 37 -13.04 -3.62 -0.26
C ASP A 37 -12.91 -2.13 -0.60
N MET A 38 -12.23 -1.83 -1.71
CA MET A 38 -11.92 -0.47 -2.13
C MET A 38 -13.12 0.26 -2.72
N ASP A 39 -14.16 -0.47 -3.15
CA ASP A 39 -15.40 0.14 -3.64
C ASP A 39 -16.18 0.68 -2.44
N ALA A 40 -16.42 -0.14 -1.42
CA ALA A 40 -17.13 0.27 -0.20
C ALA A 40 -16.34 1.31 0.62
N LEU A 41 -15.01 1.18 0.70
CA LEU A 41 -14.16 2.21 1.32
C LEU A 41 -14.18 3.52 0.52
N GLY A 42 -14.26 3.44 -0.80
CA GLY A 42 -14.40 4.60 -1.69
C GLY A 42 -15.70 5.35 -1.43
N GLU A 43 -16.82 4.64 -1.29
CA GLU A 43 -18.12 5.21 -0.92
C GLU A 43 -18.05 5.89 0.46
N LEU A 44 -17.52 5.21 1.48
CA LEU A 44 -17.34 5.79 2.80
C LEU A 44 -16.47 7.06 2.78
N SER A 45 -15.39 7.05 1.99
CA SER A 45 -14.51 8.20 1.81
C SER A 45 -15.26 9.38 1.18
N ALA A 46 -16.08 9.12 0.16
CA ALA A 46 -16.89 10.15 -0.51
C ALA A 46 -17.94 10.74 0.45
N ASP A 47 -18.64 9.91 1.20
CA ASP A 47 -19.71 10.33 2.11
C ASP A 47 -19.19 11.15 3.30
N THR A 48 -18.03 10.80 3.82
CA THR A 48 -17.45 11.45 5.01
C THR A 48 -16.45 12.56 4.68
N GLY A 49 -15.98 12.63 3.44
CA GLY A 49 -14.88 13.50 3.02
C GLY A 49 -13.51 13.12 3.61
N VAL A 50 -13.40 11.94 4.25
CA VAL A 50 -12.15 11.47 4.85
C VAL A 50 -11.35 10.69 3.80
N PRO A 51 -10.10 11.11 3.46
CA PRO A 51 -9.32 10.47 2.40
C PRO A 51 -8.82 9.08 2.79
N LEU A 52 -8.57 8.25 1.79
CA LEU A 52 -7.96 6.93 1.94
C LEU A 52 -6.43 6.97 1.77
N LEU A 53 -5.73 6.19 2.57
CA LEU A 53 -4.30 5.90 2.44
C LEU A 53 -4.10 4.38 2.49
N GLN A 54 -3.77 3.75 1.36
CA GLN A 54 -3.56 2.31 1.32
C GLN A 54 -2.20 1.94 1.93
N ASP A 55 -2.18 1.02 2.91
CA ASP A 55 -0.97 0.25 3.23
C ASP A 55 -0.95 -1.01 2.34
N ALA A 56 -0.17 -0.90 1.27
CA ALA A 56 -0.01 -1.94 0.26
C ALA A 56 1.30 -2.72 0.44
N ALA A 57 1.91 -2.71 1.64
CA ALA A 57 3.15 -3.43 1.90
C ALA A 57 3.08 -4.93 1.57
N HIS A 58 1.90 -5.55 1.61
CA HIS A 58 1.68 -6.95 1.23
C HIS A 58 1.17 -7.14 -0.21
N ALA A 59 0.78 -6.06 -0.90
CA ALA A 59 -0.01 -6.09 -2.11
C ALA A 59 0.78 -5.69 -3.37
N HIS A 60 2.06 -6.04 -3.43
CA HIS A 60 2.87 -5.83 -4.64
C HIS A 60 2.26 -6.60 -5.81
N GLY A 61 1.87 -5.87 -6.87
CA GLY A 61 1.25 -6.45 -8.07
C GLY A 61 -0.20 -6.89 -7.91
N ALA A 62 -0.82 -6.70 -6.74
CA ALA A 62 -2.23 -7.02 -6.51
C ALA A 62 -3.15 -6.10 -7.32
N ARG A 63 -4.37 -6.58 -7.58
CA ARG A 63 -5.38 -5.86 -8.37
C ARG A 63 -6.75 -5.95 -7.73
N TRP A 64 -7.51 -4.85 -7.83
CA TRP A 64 -8.91 -4.75 -7.44
C TRP A 64 -9.72 -4.36 -8.67
N GLN A 65 -10.70 -5.16 -9.05
CA GLN A 65 -11.50 -4.94 -10.27
C GLN A 65 -10.64 -4.66 -11.52
N GLY A 66 -9.54 -5.41 -11.66
CA GLY A 66 -8.57 -5.27 -12.75
C GLY A 66 -7.58 -4.10 -12.61
N LYS A 67 -7.82 -3.14 -11.71
CA LYS A 67 -6.96 -1.97 -11.46
C LYS A 67 -5.86 -2.30 -10.46
N ARG A 68 -4.65 -1.79 -10.71
CA ARG A 68 -3.53 -1.84 -9.78
C ARG A 68 -3.77 -0.89 -8.61
N VAL A 69 -3.09 -1.13 -7.48
CA VAL A 69 -3.15 -0.27 -6.27
C VAL A 69 -3.01 1.22 -6.60
N GLY A 70 -2.03 1.60 -7.44
CA GLY A 70 -1.81 3.00 -7.83
C GLY A 70 -2.85 3.57 -8.81
N GLU A 71 -3.71 2.74 -9.40
CA GLU A 71 -4.78 3.15 -10.32
C GLU A 71 -6.12 3.38 -9.58
N LEU A 72 -6.16 3.18 -8.26
CA LEU A 72 -7.34 3.39 -7.42
C LEU A 72 -7.54 4.85 -6.99
N GLY A 73 -6.64 5.76 -7.38
CA GLY A 73 -6.81 7.19 -7.16
C GLY A 73 -6.56 7.66 -5.73
N THR A 74 -5.88 6.86 -4.90
CA THR A 74 -5.51 7.22 -3.53
C THR A 74 -4.00 7.16 -3.35
N VAL A 75 -3.50 7.73 -2.25
CA VAL A 75 -2.12 7.47 -1.84
C VAL A 75 -1.99 6.00 -1.43
N ALA A 76 -0.87 5.36 -1.79
CA ALA A 76 -0.54 4.00 -1.36
C ALA A 76 0.93 3.88 -0.98
N SER A 77 1.23 3.16 0.11
CA SER A 77 2.59 2.89 0.56
C SER A 77 2.98 1.43 0.30
N PHE A 78 4.25 1.20 -0.02
CA PHE A 78 4.85 -0.12 -0.18
C PHE A 78 6.09 -0.25 0.70
N SER A 79 6.37 -1.48 1.12
CA SER A 79 7.58 -1.84 1.84
C SER A 79 8.40 -2.82 1.01
N PHE A 80 9.72 -2.59 0.97
CA PHE A 80 10.68 -3.48 0.33
C PHE A 80 11.65 -4.12 1.34
N GLN A 81 11.21 -4.25 2.59
CA GLN A 81 11.93 -4.97 3.62
C GLN A 81 12.17 -6.44 3.18
N ASN A 82 13.22 -7.06 3.70
CA ASN A 82 13.72 -8.38 3.29
C ASN A 82 12.67 -9.49 3.09
N GLY A 83 11.60 -9.52 3.91
CA GLY A 83 10.55 -10.54 3.83
C GLY A 83 9.40 -10.22 2.86
N LYS A 84 9.42 -9.06 2.20
CA LYS A 84 8.35 -8.61 1.31
C LYS A 84 8.45 -9.28 -0.07
N LEU A 85 7.37 -9.21 -0.84
CA LEU A 85 7.23 -9.89 -2.14
C LEU A 85 8.34 -9.53 -3.15
N MET A 86 8.89 -8.33 -3.03
CA MET A 86 10.13 -7.89 -3.67
C MET A 86 10.93 -7.06 -2.67
N THR A 87 12.27 -7.09 -2.77
CA THR A 87 13.12 -6.51 -1.73
C THR A 87 14.50 -6.05 -2.20
N ALA A 88 15.07 -5.10 -1.48
CA ALA A 88 16.49 -4.77 -1.50
C ALA A 88 17.12 -4.83 -0.09
N GLY A 89 16.60 -5.70 0.77
CA GLY A 89 16.89 -5.73 2.21
C GLY A 89 16.03 -4.69 2.95
N GLU A 90 16.15 -3.43 2.56
CA GLU A 90 15.36 -2.31 3.06
C GLU A 90 14.87 -1.41 1.92
N GLY A 91 13.75 -0.72 2.15
CA GLY A 91 13.21 0.28 1.25
C GLY A 91 11.70 0.44 1.37
N GLY A 92 11.18 1.45 0.69
CA GLY A 92 9.76 1.68 0.55
C GLY A 92 9.46 2.61 -0.61
N ALA A 93 8.18 2.74 -0.93
CA ALA A 93 7.68 3.67 -1.94
C ALA A 93 6.34 4.27 -1.51
N LEU A 94 6.05 5.47 -2.01
CA LEU A 94 4.73 6.05 -2.01
C LEU A 94 4.27 6.22 -3.45
N LEU A 95 3.09 5.70 -3.77
CA LEU A 95 2.35 6.05 -4.98
C LEU A 95 1.41 7.20 -4.64
N LEU A 96 1.40 8.21 -5.49
CA LEU A 96 0.67 9.45 -5.28
C LEU A 96 -0.26 9.69 -6.47
N PRO A 97 -1.51 10.09 -6.24
CA PRO A 97 -2.53 10.16 -7.28
C PRO A 97 -2.37 11.39 -8.20
N ASP A 98 -1.66 12.42 -7.75
CA ASP A 98 -1.50 13.69 -8.46
C ASP A 98 -0.15 14.36 -8.18
N GLU A 99 0.19 15.32 -9.04
CA GLU A 99 1.45 16.07 -9.01
C GLU A 99 1.59 16.96 -7.76
N GLU A 100 0.49 17.53 -7.27
CA GLU A 100 0.50 18.42 -6.10
C GLU A 100 0.93 17.65 -4.85
N THR A 101 0.32 16.48 -4.62
CA THR A 101 0.67 15.59 -3.52
C THR A 101 2.08 15.03 -3.70
N TYR A 102 2.51 14.76 -4.94
CA TYR A 102 3.88 14.37 -5.25
C TYR A 102 4.91 15.41 -4.84
N GLU A 103 4.75 16.67 -5.24
CA GLU A 103 5.70 17.72 -4.89
C GLU A 103 5.73 17.98 -3.37
N ALA A 104 4.57 17.94 -2.70
CA ALA A 104 4.50 18.05 -1.25
C ALA A 104 5.25 16.91 -0.52
N ALA A 105 5.07 15.66 -0.98
CA ALA A 105 5.78 14.50 -0.44
C ALA A 105 7.28 14.57 -0.72
N PHE A 106 7.65 15.01 -1.94
CA PHE A 106 9.05 15.17 -2.34
C PHE A 106 9.78 16.13 -1.40
N LEU A 107 9.21 17.30 -1.11
CA LEU A 107 9.84 18.24 -0.20
C LEU A 107 10.07 17.61 1.17
N ARG A 108 9.07 16.95 1.75
CA ARG A 108 9.17 16.34 3.08
C ARG A 108 10.20 15.21 3.16
N HIS A 109 10.34 14.39 2.12
CA HIS A 109 11.29 13.27 2.11
C HIS A 109 12.74 13.70 1.89
N SER A 110 12.96 14.91 1.34
CA SER A 110 14.28 15.46 1.01
C SER A 110 14.58 16.75 1.76
N CYS A 111 14.39 16.71 3.08
CA CYS A 111 14.74 17.77 4.03
C CYS A 111 14.08 19.13 3.73
N GLY A 112 12.89 19.16 3.13
CA GLY A 112 12.17 20.38 2.79
C GLY A 112 12.78 21.19 1.65
N ARG A 113 13.70 20.62 0.87
CA ARG A 113 14.48 21.35 -0.14
C ARG A 113 14.00 21.03 -1.56
N PRO A 114 13.64 22.04 -2.38
CA PRO A 114 13.29 21.84 -3.78
C PRO A 114 14.43 21.20 -4.60
N ARG A 115 14.10 20.35 -5.58
CA ARG A 115 15.08 19.64 -6.44
C ARG A 115 16.07 20.57 -7.12
N THR A 116 15.60 21.74 -7.53
CA THR A 116 16.36 22.72 -8.31
C THR A 116 17.07 23.76 -7.44
N ASP A 117 16.86 23.74 -6.12
CA ASP A 117 17.44 24.74 -5.22
C ASP A 117 18.97 24.58 -5.12
N ARG A 118 19.68 25.70 -5.29
CA ARG A 118 21.14 25.79 -5.19
C ARG A 118 21.60 26.69 -4.03
N ARG A 119 20.68 27.16 -3.19
CA ARG A 119 20.95 28.18 -2.16
C ARG A 119 20.59 27.75 -0.73
N TYR A 120 20.30 26.47 -0.51
CA TYR A 120 19.88 25.92 0.79
C TYR A 120 18.55 26.53 1.29
N MET A 121 17.62 26.76 0.37
CA MET A 121 16.31 27.33 0.68
C MET A 121 15.33 26.21 1.03
N HIS A 122 15.27 25.87 2.32
CA HIS A 122 14.33 24.90 2.86
C HIS A 122 12.96 25.55 3.04
N GLN A 123 11.92 25.00 2.41
CA GLN A 123 10.57 25.58 2.38
C GLN A 123 9.66 25.02 3.47
N THR A 124 9.95 23.82 3.97
CA THR A 124 9.13 23.15 4.98
C THR A 124 9.99 22.25 5.86
N ALA A 125 9.45 21.85 7.01
CA ALA A 125 10.05 20.78 7.80
C ALA A 125 9.92 19.43 7.05
N GLY A 126 10.88 18.56 7.29
CA GLY A 126 10.91 17.23 6.68
C GLY A 126 12.00 16.40 7.32
N THR A 127 12.36 15.32 6.65
CA THR A 127 13.48 14.45 7.04
C THR A 127 14.21 13.95 5.80
N ASN A 128 15.19 13.08 5.97
CA ASN A 128 15.87 12.40 4.88
C ASN A 128 15.36 10.96 4.79
N MET A 129 14.49 10.69 3.81
CA MET A 129 13.97 9.37 3.47
C MET A 129 14.37 8.96 2.04
N ARG A 130 15.43 9.56 1.48
CA ARG A 130 15.88 9.25 0.12
C ARG A 130 16.37 7.81 0.03
N LEU A 131 15.86 7.06 -0.93
CA LEU A 131 16.39 5.74 -1.28
C LEU A 131 17.73 5.89 -2.01
N ASN A 132 18.70 5.02 -1.74
CA ASN A 132 19.97 5.01 -2.45
C ASN A 132 19.87 4.24 -3.78
N GLU A 133 20.78 4.53 -4.71
CA GLU A 133 20.81 3.95 -6.06
C GLU A 133 21.01 2.43 -6.08
N LEU A 134 21.73 1.86 -5.11
CA LEU A 134 21.99 0.41 -5.07
C LEU A 134 20.71 -0.34 -4.74
N SER A 135 19.98 0.11 -3.72
CA SER A 135 18.66 -0.44 -3.38
C SER A 135 17.71 -0.31 -4.56
N ALA A 136 17.67 0.85 -5.23
CA ALA A 136 16.84 1.05 -6.42
C ALA A 136 17.21 0.08 -7.57
N ALA A 137 18.50 -0.14 -7.84
CA ALA A 137 18.96 -1.07 -8.87
C ALA A 137 18.53 -2.52 -8.58
N VAL A 138 18.63 -2.97 -7.32
CA VAL A 138 18.15 -4.29 -6.90
C VAL A 138 16.63 -4.39 -7.09
N LEU A 139 15.86 -3.38 -6.67
CA LEU A 139 14.40 -3.38 -6.81
C LEU A 139 13.96 -3.45 -8.28
N ARG A 140 14.65 -2.76 -9.19
CA ARG A 140 14.37 -2.87 -10.63
C ARG A 140 14.53 -4.30 -11.14
N ALA A 141 15.56 -5.01 -10.70
CA ALA A 141 15.77 -6.41 -11.07
C ALA A 141 14.73 -7.36 -10.44
N GLN A 142 14.28 -7.07 -9.21
CA GLN A 142 13.20 -7.82 -8.56
C GLN A 142 11.86 -7.62 -9.26
N LEU A 143 11.54 -6.38 -9.63
CA LEU A 143 10.29 -6.02 -10.31
C LEU A 143 10.09 -6.82 -11.61
N GLY A 144 11.17 -7.06 -12.37
CA GLY A 144 11.13 -7.88 -13.58
C GLY A 144 10.76 -9.36 -13.39
N ARG A 145 10.70 -9.85 -12.14
CA ARG A 145 10.31 -11.24 -11.81
C ARG A 145 9.00 -11.32 -11.01
N LEU A 146 8.47 -10.18 -10.56
CA LEU A 146 7.36 -10.10 -9.61
C LEU A 146 6.11 -10.84 -10.13
N ASP A 147 5.69 -10.56 -11.37
CA ASP A 147 4.46 -11.11 -11.94
C ASP A 147 4.50 -12.64 -12.07
N ALA A 148 5.64 -13.19 -12.50
CA ALA A 148 5.83 -14.63 -12.60
C ALA A 148 5.80 -15.31 -11.21
N GLN A 149 6.37 -14.66 -10.20
CA GLN A 149 6.33 -15.15 -8.82
C GLN A 149 4.93 -15.08 -8.21
N ILE A 150 4.16 -14.02 -8.49
CA ILE A 150 2.76 -13.90 -8.08
C ILE A 150 1.93 -15.00 -8.73
N THR A 151 2.07 -15.20 -10.04
CA THR A 151 1.37 -16.25 -10.78
C THR A 151 1.64 -17.63 -10.16
N LEU A 152 2.90 -17.91 -9.81
CA LEU A 152 3.24 -19.16 -9.14
C LEU A 152 2.59 -19.26 -7.74
N ARG A 153 2.63 -18.18 -6.94
CA ARG A 153 2.00 -18.15 -5.61
C ARG A 153 0.49 -18.40 -5.69
N ASP A 154 -0.19 -17.80 -6.66
CA ASP A 154 -1.63 -17.96 -6.89
C ASP A 154 -2.02 -19.42 -7.19
N GLN A 155 -1.26 -20.07 -8.09
CA GLN A 155 -1.43 -21.50 -8.39
C GLN A 155 -1.21 -22.39 -7.16
N ARG A 156 -0.24 -22.05 -6.31
CA ARG A 156 0.06 -22.82 -5.09
C ARG A 156 -0.96 -22.57 -3.99
N TRP A 157 -1.43 -21.34 -3.85
CA TRP A 157 -2.48 -20.98 -2.89
C TRP A 157 -3.79 -21.69 -3.20
N THR A 158 -4.21 -21.72 -4.48
CA THR A 158 -5.41 -22.45 -4.90
C THR A 158 -5.40 -23.91 -4.45
N LEU A 159 -4.24 -24.58 -4.55
CA LEU A 159 -4.09 -25.95 -4.06
C LEU A 159 -4.10 -26.01 -2.54
N LEU A 160 -3.28 -25.19 -1.88
CA LEU A 160 -3.09 -25.24 -0.42
C LEU A 160 -4.35 -24.87 0.34
N SER A 161 -5.04 -23.81 -0.06
CA SER A 161 -6.30 -23.36 0.55
C SER A 161 -7.34 -24.48 0.53
N ARG A 162 -7.53 -25.17 -0.61
CA ARG A 162 -8.41 -26.34 -0.68
C ARG A 162 -7.99 -27.45 0.31
N LEU A 163 -6.70 -27.80 0.34
CA LEU A 163 -6.20 -28.85 1.22
C LEU A 163 -6.33 -28.50 2.71
N LEU A 164 -6.13 -27.24 3.07
CA LEU A 164 -6.31 -26.76 4.44
C LEU A 164 -7.78 -26.80 4.85
N GLY A 165 -8.70 -26.46 3.94
CA GLY A 165 -10.15 -26.52 4.19
C GLY A 165 -10.70 -27.94 4.36
N GLU A 166 -9.94 -28.98 4.01
CA GLU A 166 -10.28 -30.38 4.27
C GLU A 166 -9.90 -30.83 5.70
N ILE A 167 -9.20 -30.00 6.48
CA ILE A 167 -8.77 -30.30 7.85
C ILE A 167 -9.78 -29.72 8.85
N ASP A 168 -10.42 -30.59 9.63
CA ASP A 168 -11.38 -30.19 10.66
C ASP A 168 -10.78 -29.17 11.63
N GLY A 169 -11.45 -28.02 11.77
CA GLY A 169 -11.03 -26.92 12.64
C GLY A 169 -10.07 -25.91 12.02
N VAL A 170 -9.68 -26.06 10.74
CA VAL A 170 -8.86 -25.10 10.00
C VAL A 170 -9.72 -24.34 8.99
N VAL A 171 -9.65 -23.01 9.02
CA VAL A 171 -10.29 -22.13 8.03
C VAL A 171 -9.19 -21.40 7.27
N PRO A 172 -8.93 -21.78 6.00
CA PRO A 172 -7.89 -21.17 5.17
C PRO A 172 -8.28 -19.81 4.61
#